data_AF-A0A2S9CJY1-F1
#
_entry.id   AF-A0A2S9CJY1-F1
#
_cell.length_a   1.000
_cell.length_b   1.000
_cell.length_c   1.000
_cell.angle_alpha   90.00
_cell.angle_beta   90.00
_cell.angle_gamma   90.00
#
_symmetry.space_group_name_H-M   'P 1'
#
loop_
_entity.id
_entity.type
_entity.pdbx_description
1 polymer ?
#
loop_
_entity_poly.entity_id
_entity_poly.type
_entity_poly.pdbx_seq_one_letter_code
_entity_poly.pdbx_strand_id
1 'polypeptide(L)'
;MRIKYIKIENPEKVNYKINWQIPYERFPLTIGQEYTVYAIEYTGEGRINFFIIDEGGNTYPHNYPSEFFIVTDNRMSKYWEGFTGKENYPIDPFFPNLITFKEWKCNKFFEEEMMDNIGQANTIFKKYKSLIDNEYPNDQLQNAVPVGDNWVMCFNCNNSWEIANNNGVIECPKCKTRQNNPYY
;
A
#
# COMPACT_ATOMS: atom_id res chain seq x y z
N MET A 1 -1.64 -0.42 -5.93
CA MET A 1 -2.04 -1.82 -5.73
C MET A 1 -2.71 -1.96 -4.37
N ARG A 2 -3.81 -2.69 -4.31
CA ARG A 2 -4.54 -3.00 -3.08
C ARG A 2 -4.82 -4.50 -3.02
N ILE A 3 -4.84 -5.00 -1.78
CA ILE A 3 -5.07 -6.41 -1.48
C ILE A 3 -6.08 -6.53 -0.36
N LYS A 4 -6.95 -7.54 -0.41
CA LYS A 4 -7.90 -7.84 0.65
C LYS A 4 -7.48 -9.09 1.39
N TYR A 5 -7.37 -9.00 2.72
CA TYR A 5 -7.03 -10.15 3.55
C TYR A 5 -8.19 -11.12 3.60
N ILE A 6 -7.93 -12.39 3.34
CA ILE A 6 -8.95 -13.44 3.24
C ILE A 6 -8.70 -14.56 4.25
N LYS A 7 -9.79 -15.24 4.61
CA LYS A 7 -9.69 -16.52 5.30
C LYS A 7 -9.29 -17.59 4.29
N ILE A 8 -8.26 -18.37 4.62
CA ILE A 8 -7.84 -19.53 3.83
C ILE A 8 -8.07 -20.83 4.60
N GLU A 9 -8.19 -21.93 3.87
CA GLU A 9 -8.24 -23.26 4.48
C GLU A 9 -6.82 -23.76 4.76
N ASN A 10 -6.60 -24.34 5.94
CA ASN A 10 -5.31 -24.91 6.37
C ASN A 10 -4.14 -23.89 6.32
N PRO A 11 -4.25 -22.73 7.00
CA PRO A 11 -3.20 -21.69 6.99
C PRO A 11 -1.84 -22.19 7.49
N GLU A 12 -1.81 -23.23 8.33
CA GLU A 12 -0.61 -23.89 8.82
C GLU A 12 0.20 -24.61 7.73
N LYS A 13 -0.42 -24.88 6.56
CA LYS A 13 0.27 -25.46 5.40
C LYS A 13 1.00 -24.42 4.56
N VAL A 14 0.69 -23.13 4.75
CA VAL A 14 1.44 -22.05 4.11
C VAL A 14 2.80 -22.01 4.79
N ASN A 15 3.83 -22.46 4.08
CA ASN A 15 5.19 -22.35 4.58
C ASN A 15 5.62 -20.90 4.47
N TYR A 16 5.60 -20.16 5.58
CA TYR A 16 6.07 -18.79 5.62
C TYR A 16 7.09 -18.58 6.74
N LYS A 17 8.15 -17.85 6.40
CA LYS A 17 9.01 -17.17 7.37
C LYS A 17 8.68 -15.69 7.28
N ILE A 18 7.79 -15.21 8.15
CA ILE A 18 7.70 -13.77 8.39
C ILE A 18 8.85 -13.43 9.34
N ASN A 19 9.50 -12.28 9.14
CA ASN A 19 10.62 -11.82 9.98
C ASN A 19 10.28 -11.73 11.47
N TRP A 20 8.98 -11.80 11.83
CA TRP A 20 8.46 -11.59 13.18
C TRP A 20 7.79 -12.81 13.84
N GLN A 21 7.86 -14.02 13.27
CA GLN A 21 7.42 -15.29 13.89
C GLN A 21 6.00 -15.32 14.52
N ILE A 22 5.08 -14.46 14.05
CA ILE A 22 3.71 -14.43 14.56
C ILE A 22 2.91 -15.56 13.87
N PRO A 23 2.22 -16.43 14.63
CA PRO A 23 1.35 -17.43 14.02
C PRO A 23 0.13 -16.75 13.38
N TYR A 24 -0.43 -17.37 12.34
CA TYR A 24 -1.51 -16.82 11.52
C TYR A 24 -2.67 -16.27 12.36
N GLU A 25 -3.05 -16.96 13.44
CA GLU A 25 -4.16 -16.57 14.32
C GLU A 25 -3.93 -15.26 15.07
N ARG A 26 -2.70 -14.75 15.03
CA ARG A 26 -2.27 -13.52 15.69
C ARG A 26 -1.84 -12.44 14.69
N PHE A 27 -2.07 -12.64 13.39
CA PHE A 27 -1.85 -11.56 12.44
C PHE A 27 -2.72 -10.37 12.84
N PRO A 28 -2.14 -9.16 12.98
CA PRO A 28 -2.88 -7.95 13.26
C PRO A 28 -3.58 -7.44 11.97
N LEU A 29 -4.39 -8.32 11.37
CA LEU A 29 -5.13 -8.10 10.12
C LEU A 29 -6.58 -8.53 10.29
N THR A 30 -7.50 -7.74 9.75
CA THR A 30 -8.93 -7.99 9.79
C THR A 30 -9.41 -8.65 8.50
N ILE A 31 -10.07 -9.81 8.61
CA ILE A 31 -10.61 -10.52 7.43
C ILE A 31 -11.58 -9.62 6.69
N GLY A 32 -11.41 -9.53 5.36
CA GLY A 32 -12.21 -8.69 4.48
C GLY A 32 -11.75 -7.24 4.39
N GLN A 33 -10.81 -6.82 5.23
CA GLN A 33 -10.20 -5.49 5.14
C GLN A 33 -9.23 -5.42 3.96
N GLU A 34 -9.23 -4.27 3.30
CA GLU A 34 -8.34 -3.96 2.21
C GLU A 34 -7.13 -3.13 2.68
N TYR A 35 -5.96 -3.45 2.16
CA TYR A 35 -4.69 -2.84 2.53
C TYR A 35 -3.98 -2.29 1.27
N THR A 36 -3.37 -1.11 1.42
CA THR A 36 -2.44 -0.57 0.41
C THR A 36 -1.13 -1.35 0.49
N VAL A 37 -0.67 -1.89 -0.64
CA VAL A 37 0.67 -2.50 -0.76
C VAL A 37 1.70 -1.39 -0.98
N TYR A 38 2.83 -1.46 -0.29
CA TYR A 38 3.95 -0.51 -0.42
C TYR A 38 5.19 -1.11 -1.09
N ALA A 39 5.36 -2.43 -1.01
CA ALA A 39 6.39 -3.17 -1.72
C ALA A 39 5.95 -4.61 -1.98
N ILE A 40 6.56 -5.24 -2.99
CA ILE A 40 6.42 -6.67 -3.29
C ILE A 40 7.81 -7.29 -3.27
N GLU A 41 8.00 -8.34 -2.48
CA GLU A 41 9.23 -9.12 -2.45
C GLU A 41 9.01 -10.48 -3.08
N TYR A 42 9.94 -10.85 -3.95
CA TYR A 42 10.10 -12.20 -4.47
C TYR A 42 11.26 -12.86 -3.75
N THR A 43 10.98 -13.95 -3.05
CA THR A 43 11.98 -14.70 -2.27
C THR A 43 12.61 -15.82 -3.09
N GLY A 44 13.86 -16.19 -2.81
CA GLY A 44 14.56 -17.27 -3.55
C GLY A 44 13.86 -18.65 -3.49
N GLU A 45 12.88 -18.83 -2.61
CA GLU A 45 12.02 -20.03 -2.53
C GLU A 45 10.79 -19.94 -3.45
N GLY A 46 10.70 -18.93 -4.32
CA GLY A 46 9.59 -18.72 -5.26
C GLY A 46 8.34 -18.09 -4.62
N ARG A 47 8.44 -17.56 -3.40
CA ARG A 47 7.31 -16.94 -2.69
C ARG A 47 7.23 -15.44 -2.94
N ILE A 48 6.02 -14.92 -2.76
CA ILE A 48 5.68 -13.52 -2.95
C ILE A 48 5.18 -12.99 -1.61
N ASN A 49 5.79 -11.91 -1.14
CA ASN A 49 5.36 -11.20 0.05
C ASN A 49 4.87 -9.80 -0.31
N PHE A 50 3.79 -9.37 0.34
CA PHE A 50 3.29 -8.00 0.28
C PHE A 50 3.68 -7.24 1.54
N PHE A 51 4.25 -6.05 1.36
CA PHE A 51 4.52 -5.13 2.46
C PHE A 51 3.34 -4.19 2.65
N ILE A 52 2.68 -4.29 3.81
CA ILE A 52 1.50 -3.50 4.18
C ILE A 52 1.65 -2.89 5.57
N ILE A 53 0.93 -1.81 5.84
CA ILE A 53 0.76 -1.31 7.21
C ILE A 53 -0.42 -2.06 7.82
N ASP A 54 -0.12 -2.88 8.83
CA ASP A 54 -1.10 -3.67 9.56
C ASP A 54 -1.78 -2.88 10.70
N GLU A 55 -2.70 -3.52 11.41
CA GLU A 55 -3.46 -2.92 12.53
C GLU A 55 -2.72 -3.03 13.86
N GLY A 56 -1.45 -3.47 13.85
CA GLY A 56 -0.61 -3.66 15.04
C GLY A 56 -0.06 -2.36 15.64
N GLY A 57 -0.33 -1.21 15.00
CA GLY A 57 0.13 0.11 15.46
C GLY A 57 1.52 0.50 14.96
N ASN A 58 2.11 -0.30 14.04
CA ASN A 58 3.40 0.00 13.44
C ASN A 58 3.31 1.18 12.46
N THR A 59 4.40 1.94 12.35
CA THR A 59 4.49 3.10 11.44
C THR A 59 5.21 2.81 10.12
N TYR A 60 5.73 1.58 9.99
CA TYR A 60 6.42 1.04 8.82
C TYR A 60 5.78 -0.29 8.43
N PRO A 61 5.90 -0.72 7.17
CA PRO A 61 5.16 -1.86 6.67
C PRO A 61 5.81 -3.19 7.07
N HIS A 62 5.00 -4.22 7.25
CA HIS A 62 5.42 -5.59 7.46
C HIS A 62 5.10 -6.46 6.26
N ASN A 63 5.93 -7.48 6.03
CA ASN A 63 5.76 -8.42 4.94
C ASN A 63 4.84 -9.58 5.35
N TYR A 64 3.83 -9.83 4.53
CA TYR A 64 2.92 -10.96 4.69
C TYR A 64 2.88 -11.80 3.41
N PRO A 65 2.76 -13.14 3.51
CA PRO A 65 2.68 -14.00 2.34
C PRO A 65 1.43 -13.70 1.50
N SER A 66 1.60 -13.64 0.19
CA SER A 66 0.53 -13.28 -0.75
C SER A 66 -0.67 -14.26 -0.72
N GLU A 67 -0.46 -15.50 -0.30
CA GLU A 67 -1.47 -16.56 -0.20
C GLU A 67 -2.63 -16.18 0.74
N PHE A 68 -2.41 -15.24 1.66
CA PHE A 68 -3.43 -14.76 2.58
C PHE A 68 -4.30 -13.63 2.01
N PHE A 69 -4.09 -13.26 0.74
CA PHE A 69 -4.76 -12.11 0.14
C PHE A 69 -5.29 -12.39 -1.25
N ILE A 70 -6.31 -11.62 -1.64
CA ILE A 70 -6.70 -11.45 -3.04
C ILE A 70 -6.34 -10.04 -3.49
N VAL A 71 -5.87 -9.89 -4.72
CA VAL A 71 -5.62 -8.58 -5.31
C VAL A 71 -6.95 -7.96 -5.71
N THR A 72 -7.28 -6.81 -5.14
CA THR A 72 -8.51 -6.06 -5.44
C THR A 72 -8.26 -4.89 -6.40
N ASP A 73 -7.03 -4.35 -6.40
CA ASP A 73 -6.55 -3.39 -7.38
C ASP A 73 -5.12 -3.74 -7.77
N ASN A 74 -4.91 -4.12 -9.02
CA ASN A 74 -3.62 -4.58 -9.55
C ASN A 74 -2.76 -3.46 -10.14
N ARG A 75 -3.20 -2.19 -10.12
CA ARG A 75 -2.43 -1.07 -10.66
C ARG A 75 -1.15 -0.85 -9.86
N MET A 76 -0.01 -0.91 -10.52
CA MET A 76 1.31 -0.65 -9.93
C MET A 76 1.50 0.84 -9.68
N SER A 77 2.12 1.21 -8.55
CA SER A 77 2.39 2.62 -8.29
C SER A 77 3.43 3.18 -9.28
N LYS A 78 3.23 4.41 -9.77
CA LYS A 78 4.23 5.12 -10.58
C LYS A 78 5.52 5.42 -9.82
N TYR A 79 5.50 5.29 -8.50
CA TYR A 79 6.66 5.48 -7.63
C TYR A 79 7.48 4.19 -7.44
N TRP A 80 6.98 3.05 -7.91
CA TRP A 80 7.69 1.77 -7.81
C TRP A 80 8.68 1.57 -8.95
N GLU A 81 9.77 0.89 -8.64
CA GLU A 81 10.80 0.42 -9.56
C GLU A 81 10.99 -1.10 -9.40
N GLY A 82 11.75 -1.74 -10.30
CA GLY A 82 12.12 -3.17 -10.15
C GLY A 82 11.22 -4.14 -10.91
N PHE A 83 10.37 -3.62 -11.79
CA PHE A 83 9.57 -4.41 -12.72
C PHE A 83 9.81 -3.95 -14.16
N THR A 84 9.90 -4.90 -15.08
CA THR A 84 9.98 -4.68 -16.53
C THR A 84 8.64 -5.05 -17.16
N GLY A 85 7.64 -4.24 -16.92
CA GLY A 85 6.30 -4.42 -17.49
C GLY A 85 5.62 -3.07 -17.58
N LYS A 86 4.95 -2.79 -18.70
CA LYS A 86 4.20 -1.54 -18.81
C LYS A 86 2.97 -1.51 -17.91
N GLU A 87 2.34 -2.64 -17.57
CA GLU A 87 1.12 -2.63 -16.73
C GLU A 87 0.87 -3.91 -15.89
N ASN A 88 1.72 -4.95 -15.92
CA ASN A 88 1.44 -6.22 -15.21
C ASN A 88 2.69 -6.90 -14.59
N TYR A 89 2.41 -7.75 -13.60
CA TYR A 89 3.29 -8.59 -12.77
C TYR A 89 4.48 -9.22 -13.56
N PRO A 90 5.74 -9.10 -13.10
CA PRO A 90 6.91 -9.60 -13.84
C PRO A 90 6.97 -11.14 -13.91
N ILE A 91 7.40 -11.63 -15.07
CA ILE A 91 7.42 -13.07 -15.44
C ILE A 91 8.74 -13.76 -15.01
N ASP A 92 9.84 -13.02 -14.79
CA ASP A 92 11.15 -13.57 -14.38
C ASP A 92 11.83 -12.67 -13.32
N PRO A 93 11.74 -13.00 -12.03
CA PRO A 93 12.41 -12.24 -10.97
C PRO A 93 13.90 -12.60 -10.85
N PHE A 94 14.78 -11.60 -10.76
CA PHE A 94 16.14 -11.79 -10.23
C PHE A 94 16.09 -11.75 -8.71
N PHE A 95 16.24 -12.91 -8.06
CA PHE A 95 15.97 -13.05 -6.63
C PHE A 95 17.16 -12.65 -5.71
N PRO A 96 16.90 -12.14 -4.49
CA PRO A 96 15.61 -11.58 -4.07
C PRO A 96 15.30 -10.32 -4.88
N ASN A 97 14.06 -10.22 -5.39
CA ASN A 97 13.63 -9.05 -6.16
C ASN A 97 12.67 -8.21 -5.30
N LEU A 98 12.99 -6.94 -5.12
CA LEU A 98 12.14 -6.00 -4.39
C LEU A 98 11.56 -4.98 -5.38
N ILE A 99 10.24 -4.99 -5.51
CA ILE A 99 9.48 -3.97 -6.24
C ILE A 99 8.99 -2.95 -5.22
N THR A 100 9.57 -1.75 -5.25
CA THR A 100 9.29 -0.66 -4.30
C THR A 100 9.86 0.66 -4.85
N PHE A 101 9.76 1.74 -4.10
CA PHE A 101 10.38 3.01 -4.46
C PHE A 101 11.91 2.98 -4.36
N LYS A 102 12.54 3.85 -5.16
CA LYS A 102 14.00 3.88 -5.40
C LYS A 102 14.85 3.80 -4.12
N GLU A 103 14.54 4.61 -3.11
CA GLU A 103 15.34 4.69 -1.88
C GLU A 103 15.38 3.38 -1.11
N TRP A 104 14.26 2.67 -1.03
CA TRP A 104 14.22 1.35 -0.39
C TRP A 104 14.92 0.31 -1.26
N LYS A 105 14.64 0.30 -2.57
CA LYS A 105 15.27 -0.64 -3.51
C LYS A 105 16.80 -0.54 -3.53
N CYS A 106 17.35 0.67 -3.40
CA CYS A 106 18.79 0.91 -3.43
C CYS A 106 19.48 0.80 -2.05
N ASN A 107 18.72 0.64 -0.96
CA ASN A 107 19.26 0.48 0.38
C ASN A 107 18.83 -0.86 0.98
N LYS A 108 19.76 -1.83 1.00
CA LYS A 108 19.52 -3.16 1.57
C LYS A 108 19.21 -3.17 3.07
N PHE A 109 19.46 -2.06 3.78
CA PHE A 109 19.20 -1.92 5.22
C PHE A 109 17.97 -1.04 5.51
N PHE A 110 17.19 -0.66 4.49
CA PHE A 110 16.11 0.31 4.65
C PHE A 110 15.02 -0.17 5.61
N GLU A 111 14.73 -1.48 5.64
CA GLU A 111 13.75 -2.08 6.55
C GLU A 111 14.23 -2.02 7.99
N GLU A 112 15.47 -2.43 8.25
CA GLU A 112 16.09 -2.35 9.56
C GLU A 112 16.19 -0.90 10.03
N GLU A 113 16.54 0.03 9.16
CA GLU A 113 16.55 1.47 9.47
C GLU A 113 15.15 2.00 9.82
N MET A 114 14.09 1.53 9.16
CA MET A 114 12.71 1.88 9.56
C MET A 114 12.37 1.31 10.94
N MET A 115 12.69 0.03 11.17
CA MET A 115 12.43 -0.70 12.42
C MET A 115 13.13 -0.05 13.61
N ASP A 116 14.42 0.24 13.47
CA ASP A 116 15.27 0.82 14.51
C ASP A 116 15.15 2.36 14.58
N ASN A 117 14.33 2.95 13.70
CA ASN A 117 14.15 4.39 13.54
C ASN A 117 15.48 5.14 13.37
N ILE A 118 16.35 4.61 12.51
CA ILE A 118 17.67 5.14 12.20
C ILE A 118 17.61 5.99 10.91
N GLY A 119 18.36 7.09 10.91
CA GLY A 119 18.54 7.91 9.72
C GLY A 119 17.24 8.58 9.24
N GLN A 120 16.97 8.47 7.94
CA GLN A 120 15.81 9.12 7.29
C GLN A 120 14.77 8.13 6.77
N ALA A 121 14.92 6.82 6.99
CA ALA A 121 14.09 5.79 6.38
C ALA A 121 12.59 6.00 6.67
N ASN A 122 12.22 6.25 7.92
CA ASN A 122 10.83 6.55 8.29
C ASN A 122 10.28 7.84 7.66
N THR A 123 11.10 8.88 7.50
CA THR A 123 10.69 10.13 6.84
C THR A 123 10.46 9.92 5.35
N ILE A 124 11.36 9.18 4.70
CA ILE A 124 11.27 8.81 3.29
C ILE A 124 10.04 7.93 3.07
N PHE A 125 9.84 6.91 3.90
CA PHE A 125 8.67 6.05 3.83
C PHE A 125 7.36 6.83 4.01
N LYS A 126 7.26 7.72 5.01
CA LYS A 126 6.06 8.56 5.22
C LYS A 126 5.72 9.40 3.99
N LYS A 127 6.72 9.93 3.30
CA LYS A 127 6.53 10.66 2.04
C LYS A 127 5.94 9.73 0.96
N TYR A 128 6.55 8.58 0.70
CA TYR A 128 6.05 7.64 -0.31
C TYR A 128 4.69 7.05 0.05
N LYS A 129 4.44 6.76 1.34
CA LYS A 129 3.14 6.33 1.84
C LYS A 129 2.05 7.31 1.45
N SER A 130 2.24 8.61 1.71
CA SER A 130 1.29 9.66 1.33
C SER A 130 1.07 9.73 -0.18
N LEU A 131 2.14 9.58 -0.97
CA LEU A 131 2.05 9.58 -2.44
C LEU A 131 1.26 8.38 -2.97
N ILE A 132 1.57 7.17 -2.49
CA ILE A 132 0.95 5.91 -2.92
C ILE A 132 -0.50 5.82 -2.43
N ASP A 133 -0.78 6.18 -1.18
CA ASP A 133 -2.13 6.11 -0.59
C ASP A 133 -3.15 7.00 -1.30
N ASN A 134 -2.67 8.05 -1.97
CA ASN A 134 -3.52 9.02 -2.67
C ASN A 134 -3.48 8.87 -4.20
N GLU A 135 -2.67 7.96 -4.74
CA GLU A 135 -2.44 7.85 -6.17
C GLU A 135 -3.70 7.43 -6.94
N TYR A 136 -4.44 6.46 -6.41
CA TYR A 136 -5.62 5.86 -7.04
C TYR A 136 -6.85 5.95 -6.12
N PRO A 137 -8.07 6.02 -6.68
CA PRO A 137 -9.30 5.94 -5.89
C PRO A 137 -9.34 4.69 -5.01
N ASN A 138 -10.06 4.80 -3.89
CA ASN A 138 -10.24 3.74 -2.91
C ASN A 138 -11.73 3.46 -2.75
N ASP A 139 -12.16 2.22 -3.02
CA ASP A 139 -13.56 1.81 -2.94
C ASP A 139 -14.14 1.91 -1.52
N GLN A 140 -13.30 2.00 -0.49
CA GLN A 140 -13.70 2.24 0.90
C GLN A 140 -13.99 3.72 1.21
N LEU A 141 -13.69 4.65 0.28
CA LEU A 141 -13.93 6.08 0.45
C LEU A 141 -15.14 6.55 -0.35
N GLN A 142 -15.86 7.52 0.21
CA GLN A 142 -16.91 8.24 -0.51
C GLN A 142 -16.30 9.21 -1.52
N ASN A 143 -17.01 9.48 -2.62
CA ASN A 143 -16.60 10.49 -3.59
C ASN A 143 -16.85 11.90 -3.04
N ALA A 144 -15.99 12.84 -3.43
CA ALA A 144 -16.34 14.26 -3.36
C ALA A 144 -17.52 14.57 -4.28
N VAL A 145 -18.30 15.60 -3.95
CA VAL A 145 -19.37 16.07 -4.84
C VAL A 145 -18.75 17.02 -5.87
N PRO A 146 -18.81 16.74 -7.19
CA PRO A 146 -18.31 17.65 -8.21
C PRO A 146 -19.19 18.90 -8.28
N VAL A 147 -18.57 20.09 -8.36
CA VAL A 147 -19.28 21.38 -8.48
C VAL A 147 -18.87 22.21 -9.70
N GLY A 148 -18.11 21.61 -10.64
CA GLY A 148 -17.65 22.24 -11.90
C GLY A 148 -16.14 22.53 -11.90
N ASP A 149 -15.51 22.59 -13.08
CA ASP A 149 -14.12 23.06 -13.31
C ASP A 149 -13.05 22.66 -12.27
N ASN A 150 -12.87 21.36 -11.98
CA ASN A 150 -11.96 20.83 -10.95
C ASN A 150 -12.27 21.27 -9.51
N TRP A 151 -13.40 21.94 -9.27
CA TRP A 151 -13.92 22.19 -7.93
C TRP A 151 -14.75 21.01 -7.44
N VAL A 152 -14.60 20.76 -6.15
CA VAL A 152 -15.37 19.77 -5.41
C VAL A 152 -15.86 20.31 -4.09
N MET A 153 -16.91 19.70 -3.60
CA MET A 153 -17.45 19.90 -2.27
C MET A 153 -17.23 18.64 -1.41
N CYS A 154 -16.86 18.84 -0.15
CA CYS A 154 -16.69 17.77 0.82
C CYS A 154 -18.03 17.10 1.10
N PHE A 155 -18.10 15.77 0.98
CA PHE A 155 -19.33 15.03 1.28
C PHE A 155 -19.72 15.11 2.77
N ASN A 156 -18.76 15.42 3.65
CA ASN A 156 -18.94 15.42 5.10
C ASN A 156 -19.26 16.83 5.68
N CYS A 157 -18.58 17.89 5.23
CA CYS A 157 -18.73 19.23 5.83
C CYS A 157 -19.14 20.35 4.85
N ASN A 158 -19.45 20.00 3.61
CA ASN A 158 -19.86 20.93 2.54
C ASN A 158 -18.85 22.04 2.20
N ASN A 159 -17.60 21.95 2.69
CA ASN A 159 -16.55 22.86 2.27
C ASN A 159 -16.22 22.61 0.79
N SER A 160 -16.17 23.66 -0.01
CA SER A 160 -15.77 23.57 -1.42
C SER A 160 -14.33 24.06 -1.61
N TRP A 161 -13.59 23.42 -2.51
CA TRP A 161 -12.23 23.81 -2.89
C TRP A 161 -11.88 23.31 -4.28
N GLU A 162 -10.89 23.96 -4.88
CA GLU A 162 -10.31 23.56 -6.17
C GLU A 162 -9.26 22.46 -5.96
N ILE A 163 -9.31 21.42 -6.80
CA ILE A 163 -8.35 20.33 -6.78
C ILE A 163 -7.08 20.74 -7.52
N ALA A 164 -5.94 20.69 -6.82
CA ALA A 164 -4.65 21.10 -7.38
C ALA A 164 -3.88 19.99 -8.12
N ASN A 165 -4.25 18.71 -7.96
CA ASN A 165 -3.55 17.58 -8.55
C ASN A 165 -4.51 16.47 -8.99
N ASN A 166 -4.08 15.63 -9.93
CA ASN A 166 -4.89 14.50 -10.38
C ASN A 166 -4.70 13.25 -9.49
N ASN A 167 -4.71 13.41 -8.17
CA ASN A 167 -4.67 12.28 -7.25
C ASN A 167 -6.05 11.60 -7.20
N GLY A 168 -6.06 10.27 -7.09
CA GLY A 168 -7.31 9.51 -6.96
C GLY A 168 -8.01 9.71 -5.60
N VAL A 169 -7.24 10.04 -4.56
CA VAL A 169 -7.78 10.45 -3.25
C VAL A 169 -7.36 11.88 -2.95
N ILE A 170 -8.32 12.66 -2.47
CA ILE A 170 -8.15 14.03 -2.03
C ILE A 170 -8.61 14.18 -0.58
N GLU A 171 -8.09 15.20 0.09
CA GLU A 171 -8.41 15.50 1.49
C GLU A 171 -9.09 16.86 1.58
N CYS A 172 -10.19 16.93 2.33
CA CYS A 172 -10.85 18.20 2.59
C CYS A 172 -9.92 19.13 3.40
N PRO A 173 -9.63 20.36 2.93
CA PRO A 173 -8.72 21.27 3.64
C PRO A 173 -9.25 21.69 5.01
N LYS A 174 -10.58 21.72 5.18
CA LYS A 174 -11.27 22.14 6.41
C LYS A 174 -11.38 21.03 7.45
N CYS A 175 -11.96 19.88 7.10
CA CYS A 175 -12.27 18.82 8.07
C CYS A 175 -11.35 17.60 7.99
N LYS A 176 -10.38 17.59 7.06
CA LYS A 176 -9.41 16.50 6.87
C LYS A 176 -10.01 15.15 6.49
N THR A 177 -11.30 15.11 6.14
CA THR A 177 -11.93 13.91 5.59
C THR A 177 -11.28 13.56 4.24
N ARG A 178 -10.79 12.31 4.12
CA ARG A 178 -10.33 11.72 2.88
C ARG A 178 -11.52 11.24 2.04
N GLN A 179 -11.45 11.46 0.74
CA GLN A 179 -12.52 11.17 -0.21
C GLN A 179 -11.92 10.95 -1.60
N ASN A 180 -12.59 10.16 -2.42
CA ASN A 180 -12.17 9.96 -3.80
C ASN A 180 -12.37 11.24 -4.63
N ASN A 181 -11.43 11.49 -5.52
CA ASN A 181 -11.52 12.54 -6.52
C ASN A 181 -12.48 12.11 -7.63
N PRO A 182 -13.61 12.82 -7.84
CA PRO A 182 -14.58 12.47 -8.86
C PRO A 182 -14.10 12.73 -10.30
N TYR A 183 -12.96 13.40 -10.48
CA TYR A 183 -12.39 13.73 -11.80
C TYR A 183 -11.14 12.90 -12.16
N TYR A 184 -10.82 11.86 -11.36
CA TYR A 184 -9.68 10.98 -11.61
C TYR A 184 -9.91 10.04 -12.81
#